data_AF-A0A2E8FJ32-F1
#
_entry.id   AF-A0A2E8FJ32-F1
#
_cell.length_a   1.000
_cell.length_b   1.000
_cell.length_c   1.000
_cell.angle_alpha   90.00
_cell.angle_beta   90.00
_cell.angle_gamma   90.00
#
_symmetry.space_group_name_H-M   'P 1'
#
loop_
_entity.id
_entity.type
_entity.pdbx_description
1 polymer ?
#
loop_
_entity_poly.entity_id
_entity_poly.type
_entity_poly.pdbx_seq_one_letter_code
_entity_poly.pdbx_strand_id
1 'polypeptide(L)'
;MDWDDSYPESGEESWDDDSPTITVDCRQCGAAVYEDAEQCPSCGEWIVSNHSPWQGRSAWWIVLGGLGVVATIAVLGGLLSVIG
;
A
#
# COMPACT_ATOMS: atom_id res chain seq x y z
N MET A 1 6.05 56.37 8.68
CA MET A 1 5.99 55.02 8.10
C MET A 1 4.95 55.08 7.01
N ASP A 2 5.37 54.96 5.76
CA ASP A 2 4.52 55.01 4.56
C ASP A 2 4.32 53.55 4.12
N TRP A 3 3.08 53.05 4.24
CA TRP A 3 2.74 51.68 3.87
C TRP A 3 2.27 51.70 2.40
N ASP A 4 3.17 51.29 1.51
CA ASP A 4 2.89 51.03 0.09
C ASP A 4 2.09 49.73 -0.02
N ASP A 5 0.76 49.86 -0.01
CA ASP A 5 -0.20 48.77 -0.12
C ASP A 5 -0.34 48.34 -1.59
N SER A 6 0.68 47.67 -2.11
CA SER A 6 0.58 46.90 -3.34
C SER A 6 0.34 45.44 -2.97
N TYR A 7 -0.92 45.11 -2.65
CA TYR A 7 -1.36 43.73 -2.50
C TYR A 7 -1.24 43.06 -3.87
N PRO A 8 -0.35 42.09 -4.08
CA PRO A 8 -0.29 41.40 -5.36
C PRO A 8 -1.65 40.72 -5.57
N GLU A 9 -2.33 41.11 -6.65
CA GLU A 9 -3.52 40.45 -7.15
C GLU A 9 -3.19 38.95 -7.23
N SER A 10 -3.75 38.19 -6.31
CA SER A 10 -3.51 36.76 -6.19
C SER A 10 -3.98 36.14 -7.49
N GLY A 11 -3.02 35.87 -8.37
CA GLY A 11 -3.26 35.18 -9.63
C GLY A 11 -4.12 33.97 -9.32
N GLU A 12 -5.29 33.93 -9.94
CA GLU A 12 -6.18 32.80 -9.96
C GLU A 12 -5.43 31.60 -10.52
N GLU A 13 -4.72 30.92 -9.63
CA GLU A 13 -4.12 29.62 -9.84
C GLU A 13 -5.26 28.64 -10.04
N SER A 14 -5.70 28.54 -11.30
CA SER A 14 -6.56 27.47 -11.81
C SER A 14 -5.85 26.16 -11.54
N TRP A 15 -6.18 25.53 -10.43
CA TRP A 15 -5.87 24.14 -10.17
C TRP A 15 -6.69 23.31 -11.16
N ASP A 16 -6.15 23.13 -12.36
CA ASP A 16 -6.62 22.10 -13.29
C ASP A 16 -6.39 20.75 -12.59
N ASP A 17 -7.43 20.28 -11.90
CA ASP A 17 -7.54 19.00 -11.18
C ASP A 17 -7.64 17.82 -12.16
N ASP A 18 -6.86 17.84 -13.24
CA ASP A 18 -6.69 16.73 -14.20
C ASP A 18 -5.79 15.64 -13.61
N SER A 19 -5.92 15.38 -12.30
CA SER A 19 -5.30 14.22 -11.68
C SER A 19 -6.12 12.99 -12.11
N PRO A 20 -5.53 12.02 -12.82
CA PRO A 20 -6.28 10.85 -13.27
C PRO A 20 -6.79 10.10 -12.04
N THR A 21 -8.10 10.12 -11.85
CA THR A 21 -8.74 9.34 -10.79
C THR A 21 -8.51 7.86 -11.10
N ILE A 22 -7.70 7.20 -10.27
CA ILE A 22 -7.39 5.77 -10.42
C ILE A 22 -8.63 4.96 -10.00
N THR A 23 -9.25 4.32 -10.98
CA THR A 23 -10.40 3.43 -10.78
C THR A 23 -10.04 2.02 -11.25
N VAL A 24 -10.62 1.02 -10.60
CA VAL A 24 -10.48 -0.41 -10.90
C VAL A 24 -11.84 -1.00 -11.22
N ASP A 25 -11.86 -1.98 -12.14
CA ASP A 25 -13.08 -2.70 -12.47
C ASP A 25 -13.42 -3.75 -11.41
N CYS A 26 -14.65 -3.71 -10.91
CA CYS A 26 -15.14 -4.75 -10.01
C CYS A 26 -15.19 -6.10 -10.74
N ARG A 27 -14.55 -7.13 -10.18
CA ARG A 27 -14.51 -8.49 -10.79
C ARG A 27 -15.85 -9.22 -10.82
N GLN A 28 -16.86 -8.75 -10.10
CA GLN A 28 -18.19 -9.35 -10.08
C GLN A 28 -19.17 -8.65 -11.03
N CYS A 29 -19.27 -7.32 -10.95
CA CYS A 29 -20.26 -6.56 -11.72
C CYS A 29 -19.67 -5.75 -12.88
N GLY A 30 -18.34 -5.62 -12.95
CA GLY A 30 -17.66 -4.81 -13.98
C GLY A 30 -17.87 -3.29 -13.82
N ALA A 31 -18.40 -2.83 -12.70
CA ALA A 31 -18.49 -1.39 -12.43
C ALA A 31 -17.11 -0.81 -12.15
N ALA A 32 -16.85 0.39 -12.66
CA ALA A 32 -15.68 1.17 -12.28
C ALA A 32 -15.86 1.67 -10.84
N VAL A 33 -14.93 1.30 -9.98
CA VAL A 33 -14.91 1.68 -8.57
C VAL A 33 -13.55 2.29 -8.25
N TYR A 34 -13.50 3.23 -7.33
CA TYR A 34 -12.23 3.77 -6.86
C TYR A 34 -11.35 2.68 -6.24
N GLU A 35 -10.04 2.75 -6.45
CA GLU A 35 -9.09 1.74 -5.97
C GLU A 35 -9.01 1.61 -4.44
N ASP A 36 -9.37 2.68 -3.74
CA ASP A 36 -9.40 2.80 -2.28
C ASP A 36 -10.75 2.38 -1.67
N ALA A 37 -11.78 2.11 -2.47
CA ALA A 37 -13.06 1.66 -1.96
C ALA A 37 -12.96 0.21 -1.45
N GLU A 38 -13.28 -0.01 -0.16
CA GLU A 38 -13.21 -1.38 0.40
C GLU A 38 -14.31 -2.30 -0.16
N GLN A 39 -15.45 -1.72 -0.53
CA GLN A 39 -16.64 -2.45 -1.00
C GLN A 39 -17.22 -1.80 -2.25
N CYS A 40 -17.57 -2.62 -3.24
CA CYS A 40 -18.19 -2.15 -4.47
C CYS A 40 -19.60 -1.59 -4.17
N PRO A 41 -19.90 -0.31 -4.48
CA PRO A 41 -21.20 0.30 -4.23
C PRO A 41 -22.31 -0.23 -5.18
N SER A 42 -21.94 -0.87 -6.29
CA SER A 42 -22.90 -1.37 -7.27
C SER A 42 -23.43 -2.77 -6.95
N CYS A 43 -22.61 -3.65 -6.36
CA CYS A 43 -23.00 -5.04 -6.06
C CYS A 43 -22.79 -5.47 -4.60
N GLY A 44 -22.06 -4.69 -3.80
CA GLY A 44 -21.74 -5.02 -2.41
C GLY A 44 -20.60 -6.03 -2.22
N GLU A 45 -19.88 -6.41 -3.28
CA GLU A 45 -18.72 -7.30 -3.18
C GLU A 45 -17.49 -6.56 -2.63
N TRP A 46 -16.67 -7.24 -1.83
CA TRP A 46 -15.41 -6.69 -1.31
C TRP A 46 -14.36 -6.57 -2.40
N ILE A 47 -13.77 -5.38 -2.55
CA ILE A 47 -12.66 -5.16 -3.48
C ILE A 47 -11.38 -5.61 -2.79
N VAL A 48 -11.00 -6.86 -3.04
CA VAL A 48 -9.67 -7.37 -2.70
C VAL A 48 -8.64 -6.77 -3.65
N SER A 49 -8.22 -5.54 -3.35
CA SER A 49 -6.99 -4.96 -3.86
C SER A 49 -5.87 -5.90 -3.44
N ASN A 50 -5.45 -6.75 -4.38
CA ASN A 50 -4.39 -7.73 -4.18
C ASN A 50 -3.06 -6.96 -4.12
N HIS A 51 -2.87 -6.22 -3.03
CA HIS A 51 -1.63 -5.62 -2.61
C HIS A 51 -0.72 -6.78 -2.24
N SER A 52 -0.26 -7.51 -3.26
CA SER A 52 0.60 -8.67 -3.11
C SER A 52 1.82 -8.20 -2.33
N PRO A 53 1.99 -8.62 -1.06
CA PRO A 53 3.17 -8.21 -0.29
C PRO A 53 4.46 -8.82 -0.88
N TRP A 54 4.32 -9.61 -1.95
CA TRP A 54 5.34 -10.34 -2.67
C TRP A 54 5.76 -9.68 -4.00
N GLN A 55 5.12 -8.58 -4.43
CA GLN A 55 5.41 -7.99 -5.75
C GLN A 55 6.67 -7.09 -5.81
N GLY A 56 7.50 -7.08 -4.74
CA GLY A 56 8.66 -6.18 -4.68
C GLY A 56 9.82 -6.63 -3.80
N ARG A 57 9.79 -7.82 -3.19
CA ARG A 57 10.92 -8.31 -2.39
C ARG A 57 11.59 -9.47 -3.11
N SER A 58 12.86 -9.30 -3.47
CA SER A 58 13.67 -10.34 -4.10
C SER A 58 13.55 -11.62 -3.29
N ALA A 59 13.31 -12.75 -3.96
CA ALA A 59 13.16 -14.07 -3.34
C ALA A 59 14.31 -14.41 -2.37
N TRP A 60 15.46 -13.75 -2.52
CA TRP A 60 16.58 -13.79 -1.60
C TRP A 60 16.25 -13.39 -0.14
N TRP A 61 15.37 -12.42 0.09
CA TRP A 61 14.92 -12.05 1.44
C TRP A 61 14.12 -13.17 2.12
N ILE A 62 13.33 -13.92 1.35
CA ILE A 62 12.59 -15.07 1.85
C ILE A 62 13.57 -16.18 2.28
N VAL A 63 14.63 -16.40 1.49
CA VAL A 63 15.69 -17.36 1.82
C VAL A 63 16.42 -16.95 3.10
N LEU A 64 16.79 -15.67 3.26
CA LEU A 64 17.41 -15.18 4.50
C LEU A 64 16.49 -15.33 5.71
N GLY A 65 15.22 -14.97 5.59
CA GLY A 65 14.24 -15.13 6.66
C GLY A 65 14.07 -16.60 7.06
N GLY A 66 13.92 -17.48 6.08
CA GLY A 66 13.81 -18.92 6.31
C GLY A 66 15.05 -19.51 6.99
N LEU A 67 16.25 -19.14 6.53
CA LEU A 67 17.50 -19.62 7.12
C LEU A 67 17.67 -19.15 8.57
N GLY A 68 17.29 -17.91 8.89
CA GLY A 68 17.28 -17.40 10.26
C GLY A 68 16.34 -18.18 11.17
N VAL A 69 15.11 -18.44 10.73
CA VAL A 69 14.13 -19.22 11.51
C VAL A 69 14.60 -20.66 11.75
N VAL A 70 15.17 -21.31 10.73
CA VAL A 70 15.72 -22.67 10.89
C VAL A 70 16.89 -22.67 11.89
N ALA A 71 17.78 -21.68 11.82
CA ALA A 71 18.90 -21.57 12.74
C ALA A 71 18.45 -21.35 14.19
N THR A 72 17.44 -20.50 14.44
CA THR A 72 16.92 -20.29 15.79
C THR A 72 16.23 -21.53 16.36
N ILE A 73 15.46 -22.25 15.54
CA ILE A 73 14.84 -23.52 15.94
C ILE A 73 15.91 -24.57 16.27
N ALA A 74 16.97 -24.67 15.46
CA ALA A 74 18.07 -25.61 15.71
C ALA A 74 18.82 -25.28 17.01
N VAL A 75 19.07 -23.99 17.29
CA VAL A 75 19.70 -23.55 18.53
C VAL A 75 18.81 -23.85 19.73
N LEU A 76 17.52 -23.49 19.68
CA LEU A 76 16.59 -23.71 20.80
C LEU A 76 16.29 -25.19 21.03
N GLY A 77 16.07 -25.96 19.96
CA GLY A 77 15.84 -27.42 20.04
C GLY A 77 17.10 -28.19 20.45
N GLY A 78 18.28 -27.74 20.00
CA GLY A 78 19.57 -28.26 20.46
C GLY A 78 19.84 -27.92 21.92
N LEU A 79 19.52 -26.70 22.36
CA LEU A 79 19.62 -26.28 23.78
C LEU A 79 18.71 -27.11 24.68
N LEU A 80 17.48 -27.40 24.25
CA LEU A 80 16.57 -28.30 24.95
C LEU A 80 17.12 -29.74 25.04
N SER A 81 17.85 -30.19 24.02
CA SER A 81 18.46 -31.53 23.98
C SER A 81 19.77 -31.65 24.77
N VAL A 82 20.45 -30.54 25.06
CA VAL A 82 21.72 -30.51 25.82
C VAL A 82 21.50 -30.42 27.34
N ILE A 83 20.34 -29.94 27.78
CA ILE A 83 20.03 -29.70 29.20
C ILE A 83 19.29 -30.90 29.86
N GLY A 84 18.75 -31.84 29.07
CA GLY A 84 18.06 -33.04 29.55
C GLY A 84 18.95 -34.27 29.59
#